data_AF-A0A0V1CCI4-F1
#
_entry.id   AF-A0A0V1CCI4-F1
#
_cell.length_a   1.000
_cell.length_b   1.000
_cell.length_c   1.000
_cell.angle_alpha   90.00
_cell.angle_beta   90.00
_cell.angle_gamma   90.00
#
_symmetry.space_group_name_H-M   'P 1'
#
loop_
_entity.id
_entity.type
_entity.pdbx_description
1 polymer ?
#
loop_
_entity_poly.entity_id
_entity_poly.type
_entity_poly.pdbx_seq_one_letter_code
_entity_poly.pdbx_strand_id
1 'polypeptide(L)'
;MNKTSARKISRRKKKYWRKGANISDVETFLDDVREQERLHGCQLHLKKDEDLFEIDKTPGSTADFSIKANDFDSQTASQSVKARNRLSRKQLKKLQSVPVRRKKYRRKKSEICFSKRTFYDIWETPVSKNAETPELDDSLVEHYLRETKKLPVKVPNTRNIIVSTCPHVESPHEGTSYNPTEEAHQDLLIKAYEEEKTKLEANVWAQNAMKVPKSEPMATEESRLKEMMQGLVDESDADGGGVSSDDEASVEEKVQKRKAVCEKRKTVAQRKRKLNLKKAEQRKCFEKKKRMYENEIHRLSF
;
A
#
# COMPACT_ATOMS: atom_id res chain seq x y z
N MET A 1 -18.29 7.76 -3.37
CA MET A 1 -18.91 7.34 -2.10
C MET A 1 -17.99 7.63 -0.93
N ASN A 2 -18.36 8.60 -0.10
CA ASN A 2 -17.65 8.95 1.13
C ASN A 2 -18.00 7.89 2.17
N LYS A 3 -17.01 7.12 2.65
CA LYS A 3 -17.22 6.20 3.77
C LYS A 3 -17.49 7.05 5.00
N THR A 4 -18.77 7.22 5.34
CA THR A 4 -19.18 7.86 6.59
C THR A 4 -18.65 7.00 7.73
N SER A 5 -17.87 7.61 8.62
CA SER A 5 -17.41 6.95 9.84
C SER A 5 -18.63 6.35 10.55
N ALA A 6 -18.57 5.06 10.87
CA ALA A 6 -19.67 4.34 11.50
C ALA A 6 -20.09 5.09 12.77
N ARG A 7 -21.23 5.79 12.71
CA ARG A 7 -21.77 6.49 13.88
C ARG A 7 -21.98 5.45 14.96
N LYS A 8 -21.35 5.65 16.13
CA LYS A 8 -21.50 4.78 17.30
C LYS A 8 -22.94 4.89 17.80
N ILE A 9 -23.83 4.06 17.25
CA ILE A 9 -25.23 4.00 17.63
C ILE A 9 -25.34 3.04 18.83
N SER A 10 -25.91 3.53 19.94
CA SER A 10 -26.02 2.76 21.18
C SER A 10 -26.86 1.50 20.98
N ARG A 11 -26.31 0.34 21.33
CA ARG A 11 -27.01 -0.96 21.23
C ARG A 11 -27.94 -1.25 22.41
N ARG A 12 -27.93 -0.42 23.46
CA ARG A 12 -28.63 -0.65 24.74
C ARG A 12 -30.15 -0.42 24.67
N LYS A 13 -30.63 0.47 23.79
CA LYS A 13 -32.06 0.78 23.67
C LYS A 13 -32.59 0.32 22.31
N LYS A 14 -33.72 -0.40 22.32
CA LYS A 14 -34.39 -0.95 21.11
C LYS A 14 -34.70 0.11 20.04
N LYS A 15 -34.96 1.36 20.44
CA LYS A 15 -35.17 2.51 19.54
C LYS A 15 -34.03 2.72 18.54
N TYR A 16 -32.80 2.33 18.88
CA TYR A 16 -31.62 2.52 18.03
C TYR A 16 -31.32 1.35 17.10
N TRP A 17 -31.93 0.18 17.30
CA TRP A 17 -31.66 -1.01 16.48
C TRP A 17 -32.10 -0.81 15.03
N ARG A 18 -33.24 -0.14 14.81
CA ARG A 18 -33.71 0.21 13.46
C ARG A 18 -32.84 1.26 12.76
N LYS A 19 -32.12 2.10 13.51
CA LYS A 19 -31.30 3.20 12.97
C LYS A 19 -29.85 2.81 12.70
N GLY A 20 -29.37 1.73 13.31
CA GLY A 20 -27.98 1.26 13.20
C GLY A 20 -27.79 0.02 12.35
N ALA A 21 -28.86 -0.61 11.86
CA ALA A 21 -28.77 -1.69 10.89
C ALA A 21 -28.48 -1.07 9.51
N ASN A 22 -27.27 -1.29 8.99
CA ASN A 22 -26.94 -0.90 7.63
C ASN A 22 -27.35 -2.04 6.69
N ILE A 23 -28.35 -1.80 5.84
CA ILE A 23 -28.89 -2.78 4.89
C ILE A 23 -28.41 -2.45 3.46
N SER A 24 -27.58 -1.42 3.29
CA SER A 24 -27.12 -0.95 1.98
C SER A 24 -26.49 -2.04 1.12
N ASP A 25 -25.76 -2.97 1.76
CA ASP A 25 -25.11 -4.11 1.09
C ASP A 25 -26.14 -5.09 0.50
N VAL A 26 -27.20 -5.37 1.28
CA VAL A 26 -28.31 -6.22 0.84
C VAL A 26 -29.12 -5.52 -0.25
N GLU A 27 -29.34 -4.21 -0.14
CA GLU A 27 -30.02 -3.41 -1.17
C GLU A 27 -29.22 -3.41 -2.48
N THR A 28 -27.91 -3.18 -2.44
CA THR A 28 -27.05 -3.24 -3.63
C THR A 28 -27.06 -4.61 -4.27
N PHE A 29 -26.99 -5.67 -3.46
CA PHE A 29 -27.05 -7.04 -3.98
C PHE A 29 -28.40 -7.31 -4.67
N LEU A 30 -29.52 -6.92 -4.06
CA LEU A 30 -30.86 -7.11 -4.64
C LEU A 30 -31.08 -6.26 -5.90
N ASP A 31 -30.50 -5.07 -5.97
CA ASP A 31 -30.54 -4.24 -7.17
C ASP A 31 -29.72 -4.86 -8.31
N ASP A 32 -28.52 -5.40 -8.01
CA ASP A 32 -27.73 -6.17 -8.97
C ASP A 32 -28.51 -7.39 -9.48
N VAL A 33 -29.22 -8.11 -8.59
CA VAL A 33 -30.10 -9.24 -8.99
C VAL A 33 -31.23 -8.78 -9.92
N ARG A 34 -31.86 -7.63 -9.66
CA ARG A 34 -32.93 -7.10 -10.53
C ARG A 34 -32.41 -6.57 -11.86
N GLU A 35 -31.24 -5.95 -11.88
CA GLU A 35 -30.57 -5.53 -13.12
C GLU A 35 -30.23 -6.73 -13.99
N GLN A 36 -29.72 -7.76 -13.34
CA GLN A 36 -29.53 -9.05 -13.93
C GLN A 36 -30.85 -9.54 -14.56
N GLU A 37 -31.91 -9.73 -13.78
CA GLU A 37 -33.23 -10.16 -14.29
C GLU A 37 -33.76 -9.29 -15.44
N ARG A 38 -33.54 -7.97 -15.43
CA ARG A 38 -33.95 -7.09 -16.54
C ARG A 38 -33.16 -7.33 -17.83
N LEU A 39 -31.85 -7.50 -17.73
CA LEU A 39 -30.98 -7.61 -18.91
C LEU A 39 -31.07 -8.98 -19.56
N HIS A 40 -31.13 -10.02 -18.74
CA HIS A 40 -30.99 -11.39 -19.22
C HIS A 40 -32.18 -12.28 -18.81
N GLY A 41 -33.19 -11.76 -18.13
CA GLY A 41 -34.46 -12.45 -17.86
C GLY A 41 -34.44 -13.41 -16.66
N CYS A 42 -33.29 -13.95 -16.28
CA CYS A 42 -33.12 -14.83 -15.12
C CYS A 42 -31.68 -14.81 -14.63
N GLN A 43 -31.41 -15.12 -13.36
CA GLN A 43 -30.09 -14.91 -12.80
C GLN A 43 -28.97 -15.67 -13.55
N LEU A 44 -27.82 -15.01 -13.77
CA LEU A 44 -26.74 -15.52 -14.63
C LEU A 44 -26.29 -16.94 -14.29
N HIS A 45 -26.29 -17.30 -13.01
CA HIS A 45 -25.85 -18.63 -12.54
C HIS A 45 -26.87 -19.75 -12.79
N LEU A 46 -28.14 -19.42 -13.11
CA LEU A 46 -29.18 -20.38 -13.45
C LEU A 46 -29.31 -20.60 -14.95
N LYS A 47 -28.70 -19.73 -15.76
CA LYS A 47 -28.66 -19.92 -17.20
C LYS A 47 -27.70 -21.04 -17.56
N LYS A 48 -28.02 -21.77 -18.62
CA LYS A 48 -27.13 -22.79 -19.18
C LYS A 48 -25.97 -22.11 -19.90
N ASP A 49 -24.80 -22.71 -19.80
CA ASP A 49 -23.60 -22.19 -20.47
C ASP A 49 -23.78 -22.11 -21.99
N GLU A 50 -24.58 -22.99 -22.58
CA GLU A 50 -24.91 -22.99 -24.03
C GLU A 50 -25.63 -21.71 -24.48
N ASP A 51 -26.42 -21.08 -23.61
CA ASP A 51 -27.11 -19.81 -23.89
C ASP A 51 -26.22 -18.58 -23.64
N LEU A 52 -25.12 -18.77 -22.89
CA LEU A 52 -24.16 -17.71 -22.55
C LEU A 52 -22.97 -17.65 -23.52
N PHE A 53 -22.58 -18.81 -24.05
CA PHE A 53 -21.36 -18.97 -24.82
C PHE A 53 -21.65 -19.68 -26.13
N GLU A 54 -21.47 -18.96 -27.23
CA GLU A 54 -21.43 -19.58 -28.56
C GLU A 54 -19.97 -19.89 -28.92
N ILE A 55 -19.68 -21.16 -29.14
CA ILE A 55 -18.34 -21.60 -29.55
C ILE A 55 -18.22 -21.32 -31.05
N ASP A 56 -17.50 -20.26 -31.39
CA ASP A 56 -17.14 -19.95 -32.78
C ASP A 56 -16.21 -21.06 -33.31
N LYS A 57 -16.73 -21.87 -34.23
CA LYS A 57 -16.01 -22.99 -34.87
C LYS A 57 -15.50 -22.63 -36.26
N THR A 58 -15.41 -21.35 -36.63
CA THR A 58 -14.86 -20.95 -37.93
C THR A 58 -13.35 -21.24 -37.99
N PRO A 59 -12.87 -22.20 -38.83
CA PRO A 59 -11.45 -22.51 -38.91
C PRO A 59 -10.76 -21.45 -39.77
N GLY A 60 -10.28 -20.38 -39.14
CA GLY A 60 -9.47 -19.34 -39.82
C GLY A 60 -9.67 -17.92 -39.33
N SER A 61 -10.67 -17.65 -38.48
CA SER A 61 -10.80 -16.35 -37.84
C SER A 61 -9.98 -16.35 -36.55
N THR A 62 -8.66 -16.18 -36.66
CA THR A 62 -7.96 -15.42 -35.61
C THR A 62 -8.40 -13.97 -35.77
N ALA A 63 -9.66 -13.68 -35.42
CA ALA A 63 -10.05 -12.34 -35.09
C ALA A 63 -9.22 -11.99 -33.87
N ASP A 64 -8.09 -11.32 -34.11
CA ASP A 64 -7.37 -10.60 -33.09
C ASP A 64 -8.41 -9.69 -32.45
N PHE A 65 -8.97 -10.10 -31.31
CA PHE A 65 -9.67 -9.22 -30.38
C PHE A 65 -8.64 -8.27 -29.78
N SER A 66 -7.96 -7.51 -30.65
CA SER A 66 -7.29 -6.29 -30.31
C SER A 66 -8.41 -5.33 -29.94
N ILE A 67 -8.73 -5.30 -28.65
CA ILE A 67 -9.41 -4.17 -28.06
C ILE A 67 -8.49 -3.00 -28.39
N LYS A 68 -8.81 -2.24 -29.45
CA LYS A 68 -8.11 -1.00 -29.74
C LYS A 68 -8.25 -0.18 -28.47
N ALA A 69 -7.15 0.32 -27.92
CA ALA A 69 -7.12 1.02 -26.64
C ALA A 69 -8.00 2.30 -26.58
N ASN A 70 -8.76 2.58 -27.64
CA ASN A 70 -9.60 3.74 -27.85
C ASN A 70 -11.10 3.45 -27.70
N ASP A 71 -11.53 2.18 -27.64
CA ASP A 71 -12.96 1.82 -27.47
C ASP A 71 -13.39 1.73 -26.00
N PHE A 72 -12.49 2.10 -25.08
CA PHE A 72 -12.85 2.31 -23.69
C PHE A 72 -13.54 3.67 -23.57
N ASP A 73 -14.87 3.63 -23.67
CA ASP A 73 -15.75 4.79 -23.55
C ASP A 73 -15.38 5.59 -22.29
N SER A 74 -14.77 6.75 -22.52
CA SER A 74 -14.11 7.55 -21.50
C SER A 74 -15.08 8.18 -20.50
N GLN A 75 -16.39 8.02 -20.72
CA GLN A 75 -17.45 8.60 -19.90
C GLN A 75 -17.80 7.74 -18.68
N THR A 76 -17.91 6.41 -18.79
CA THR A 76 -18.23 5.53 -17.63
C THR A 76 -17.03 5.36 -16.68
N ALA A 77 -15.80 5.48 -17.18
CA ALA A 77 -14.59 5.43 -16.37
C ALA A 77 -14.18 6.76 -15.72
N SER A 78 -14.90 7.85 -16.01
CA SER A 78 -14.61 9.16 -15.44
C SER A 78 -15.16 9.34 -14.03
N GLN A 79 -16.10 8.50 -13.58
CA GLN A 79 -16.75 8.68 -12.27
C GLN A 79 -16.16 7.84 -11.11
N SER A 80 -15.44 6.74 -11.34
CA SER A 80 -15.16 5.79 -10.23
C SER A 80 -13.71 5.61 -9.77
N VAL A 81 -12.64 6.02 -10.48
CA VAL A 81 -11.27 5.73 -9.97
C VAL A 81 -10.13 6.70 -10.28
N LYS A 82 -10.37 7.84 -10.95
CA LYS A 82 -9.29 8.80 -11.29
C LYS A 82 -8.96 9.80 -10.16
N ALA A 83 -8.78 9.36 -8.92
CA ALA A 83 -8.33 10.29 -7.86
C ALA A 83 -7.68 9.66 -6.62
N ARG A 84 -7.13 8.44 -6.67
CA ARG A 84 -6.44 7.88 -5.49
C ARG A 84 -5.08 7.29 -5.85
N ASN A 85 -4.04 8.05 -5.51
CA ASN A 85 -2.66 7.62 -5.35
C ASN A 85 -1.94 7.12 -6.61
N ARG A 86 -1.87 7.95 -7.66
CA ARG A 86 -0.79 7.80 -8.66
C ARG A 86 0.53 8.27 -8.05
N LEU A 87 1.25 7.34 -7.41
CA LEU A 87 2.64 7.52 -7.05
C LEU A 87 3.42 7.94 -8.32
N SER A 88 4.18 9.03 -8.21
CA SER A 88 4.99 9.53 -9.33
C SER A 88 5.91 8.41 -9.86
N ARG A 89 6.25 8.41 -11.16
CA ARG A 89 7.22 7.46 -11.75
C ARG A 89 8.52 7.33 -10.92
N LYS A 90 8.92 8.39 -10.21
CA LYS A 90 10.07 8.41 -9.29
C LYS A 90 9.82 7.66 -7.99
N GLN A 91 8.61 7.71 -7.43
CA GLN A 91 8.20 6.91 -6.28
C GLN A 91 8.09 5.41 -6.64
N LEU A 92 7.54 5.09 -7.81
CA LEU A 92 7.49 3.70 -8.32
C LEU A 92 8.87 3.07 -8.48
N LYS A 93 9.85 3.80 -9.06
CA LYS A 93 11.24 3.34 -9.16
C LYS A 93 11.91 3.13 -7.80
N LYS A 94 11.52 3.90 -6.77
CA LYS A 94 12.06 3.79 -5.41
C LYS A 94 11.51 2.59 -4.63
N LEU A 95 10.28 2.20 -4.92
CA LEU A 95 9.67 0.96 -4.40
C LEU A 95 10.23 -0.27 -5.11
N GLN A 96 10.52 -0.19 -6.41
CA GLN A 96 11.20 -1.25 -7.16
C GLN A 96 12.68 -1.42 -6.77
N SER A 97 13.34 -0.36 -6.30
CA SER A 97 14.75 -0.40 -5.88
C SER A 97 14.98 -0.85 -4.44
N VAL A 98 13.93 -1.25 -3.71
CA VAL A 98 14.13 -1.86 -2.38
C VAL A 98 14.74 -3.26 -2.61
N PRO A 99 15.93 -3.55 -2.07
CA PRO A 99 16.51 -4.87 -2.21
C PRO A 99 15.65 -5.84 -1.40
N VAL A 100 14.73 -6.54 -2.09
CA VAL A 100 14.08 -7.71 -1.51
C VAL A 100 15.20 -8.70 -1.28
N ARG A 101 15.59 -8.84 -0.01
CA ARG A 101 16.60 -9.80 0.44
C ARG A 101 15.98 -11.19 0.31
N ARG A 102 15.90 -11.69 -0.93
CA ARG A 102 15.42 -13.03 -1.26
C ARG A 102 16.48 -14.00 -0.76
N LYS A 103 16.42 -14.37 0.52
CA LYS A 103 17.02 -15.64 0.95
C LYS A 103 16.39 -16.71 0.07
N LYS A 104 17.16 -17.29 -0.84
CA LYS A 104 16.74 -18.51 -1.56
C LYS A 104 16.56 -19.57 -0.47
N TYR A 105 15.35 -19.74 0.04
CA TYR A 105 15.01 -20.90 0.84
C TYR A 105 15.07 -22.11 -0.08
N ARG A 106 16.26 -22.72 -0.14
CA ARG A 106 16.44 -24.04 -0.73
C ARG A 106 15.70 -24.98 0.21
N ARG A 107 14.44 -25.31 -0.11
CA ARG A 107 13.68 -26.32 0.63
C ARG A 107 14.58 -27.57 0.64
N LYS A 108 15.11 -27.94 1.81
CA LYS A 108 15.71 -29.26 1.97
C LYS A 108 14.59 -30.24 1.64
N LYS A 109 14.77 -31.07 0.61
CA LYS A 109 13.89 -32.21 0.38
C LYS A 109 13.89 -32.99 1.70
N SER A 110 12.74 -33.09 2.35
CA SER A 110 12.60 -33.97 3.50
C SER A 110 12.99 -35.37 3.05
N GLU A 111 13.95 -35.98 3.74
CA GLU A 111 14.43 -37.36 3.53
C GLU A 111 13.37 -38.41 3.93
N ILE A 112 12.09 -38.07 3.83
CA ILE A 112 11.02 -39.04 3.92
C ILE A 112 10.97 -39.71 2.54
N CYS A 113 11.92 -40.60 2.35
CA CYS A 113 11.98 -41.55 1.27
C CYS A 113 10.83 -42.53 1.51
N PHE A 114 9.62 -42.19 1.06
CA PHE A 114 8.73 -43.26 0.66
C PHE A 114 9.43 -43.90 -0.54
N SER A 115 10.23 -44.93 -0.26
CA SER A 115 10.84 -45.77 -1.29
C SER A 115 9.67 -46.21 -2.15
N LYS A 116 9.54 -45.60 -3.33
CA LYS A 116 8.58 -46.06 -4.32
C LYS A 116 9.01 -47.49 -4.58
N ARG A 117 8.22 -48.45 -4.09
CA ARG A 117 8.36 -49.87 -4.40
C ARG A 117 8.76 -49.95 -5.87
N THR A 118 9.97 -50.39 -6.16
CA THR A 118 10.43 -50.53 -7.53
C THR A 118 9.64 -51.68 -8.13
N PHE A 119 8.53 -51.37 -8.78
CA PHE A 119 7.88 -52.32 -9.66
C PHE A 119 8.92 -52.63 -10.75
N TYR A 120 9.42 -53.85 -10.74
CA TYR A 120 10.38 -54.33 -11.73
C TYR A 120 9.58 -54.53 -13.01
N ASP A 121 9.54 -53.48 -13.85
CA ASP A 121 8.90 -53.57 -15.15
C ASP A 121 9.85 -54.27 -16.11
N ILE A 122 9.48 -55.49 -16.50
CA ILE A 122 10.27 -56.40 -17.33
C ILE A 122 10.42 -55.86 -18.77
N TRP A 123 9.60 -54.86 -19.12
CA TRP A 123 9.62 -54.19 -20.42
C TRP A 123 10.37 -52.85 -20.40
N GLU A 124 10.68 -52.32 -19.21
CA GLU A 124 11.63 -51.22 -19.08
C GLU A 124 13.04 -51.84 -19.00
N THR A 125 13.69 -52.01 -20.16
CA THR A 125 15.15 -52.19 -20.14
C THR A 125 15.73 -51.04 -19.32
N PRO A 126 16.51 -51.28 -18.25
CA PRO A 126 17.10 -50.21 -17.46
C PRO A 126 18.20 -49.59 -18.31
N VAL A 127 17.81 -48.68 -19.20
CA VAL A 127 18.71 -47.66 -19.72
C VAL A 127 19.10 -46.89 -18.47
N SER A 128 20.27 -47.26 -17.92
CA SER A 128 20.95 -46.51 -16.88
C SER A 128 20.82 -45.03 -17.24
N LYS A 129 20.34 -44.21 -16.30
CA LYS A 129 20.22 -42.75 -16.48
C LYS A 129 21.58 -42.07 -16.73
N ASN A 130 22.67 -42.84 -16.77
CA ASN A 130 24.02 -42.42 -17.12
C ASN A 130 24.44 -42.87 -18.53
N ALA A 131 23.59 -43.58 -19.28
CA ALA A 131 23.79 -43.70 -20.71
C ALA A 131 23.32 -42.37 -21.31
N GLU A 132 24.27 -41.61 -21.86
CA GLU A 132 24.02 -40.47 -22.73
C GLU A 132 22.96 -40.88 -23.75
N THR A 133 21.70 -40.55 -23.48
CA THR A 133 20.70 -40.47 -24.53
C THR A 133 21.32 -39.55 -25.57
N PRO A 134 21.44 -39.97 -26.85
CA PRO A 134 22.10 -39.16 -27.87
C PRO A 134 21.57 -37.75 -27.72
N GLU A 135 22.46 -36.76 -27.58
CA GLU A 135 22.15 -35.36 -27.33
C GLU A 135 21.11 -34.89 -28.36
N LEU A 136 19.84 -35.16 -28.08
CA LEU A 136 18.75 -34.71 -28.90
C LEU A 136 18.78 -33.21 -28.69
N ASP A 137 19.11 -32.51 -29.77
CA ASP A 137 19.21 -31.05 -29.79
C ASP A 137 18.05 -30.48 -28.96
N ASP A 138 18.36 -29.65 -27.95
CA ASP A 138 17.38 -29.12 -27.01
C ASP A 138 16.20 -28.47 -27.75
N SER A 139 16.47 -27.93 -28.95
CA SER A 139 15.50 -27.42 -29.91
C SER A 139 14.50 -28.48 -30.40
N LEU A 140 14.97 -29.68 -30.73
CA LEU A 140 14.15 -30.82 -31.17
C LEU A 140 13.30 -31.37 -30.03
N VAL A 141 13.87 -31.44 -28.83
CA VAL A 141 13.13 -31.84 -27.61
C VAL A 141 12.03 -30.83 -27.30
N GLU A 142 12.33 -29.53 -27.37
CA GLU A 142 11.32 -28.48 -27.22
C GLU A 142 10.22 -28.59 -28.28
N HIS A 143 10.58 -28.78 -29.55
CA HIS A 143 9.62 -28.92 -30.65
C HIS A 143 8.68 -30.11 -30.42
N TYR A 144 9.23 -31.29 -30.13
CA TYR A 144 8.45 -32.48 -29.80
C TYR A 144 7.51 -32.24 -28.61
N LEU A 145 7.97 -31.57 -27.55
CA LEU A 145 7.13 -31.24 -26.39
C LEU A 145 6.07 -30.17 -26.72
N ARG A 146 6.30 -29.28 -27.71
CA ARG A 146 5.29 -28.33 -28.24
C ARG A 146 4.21 -29.06 -29.00
N GLU A 147 4.60 -29.92 -29.94
CA GLU A 147 3.68 -30.68 -30.78
C GLU A 147 2.83 -31.66 -29.96
N THR A 148 3.46 -32.37 -29.04
CA THR A 148 2.75 -33.30 -28.14
C THR A 148 1.99 -32.60 -27.00
N LYS A 149 2.06 -31.25 -26.92
CA LYS A 149 1.45 -30.41 -25.87
C LYS A 149 1.85 -30.82 -24.45
N LYS A 150 3.05 -31.38 -24.28
CA LYS A 150 3.61 -31.84 -23.00
C LYS A 150 4.53 -30.81 -22.34
N LEU A 151 4.73 -29.64 -22.95
CA LEU A 151 5.55 -28.58 -22.34
C LEU A 151 4.97 -28.10 -21.01
N PRO A 152 5.80 -28.00 -19.96
CA PRO A 152 5.36 -27.39 -18.71
C PRO A 152 5.08 -25.89 -18.91
N VAL A 153 3.94 -25.42 -18.41
CA VAL A 153 3.58 -24.01 -18.42
C VAL A 153 4.56 -23.21 -17.54
N LYS A 154 5.04 -22.07 -18.06
CA LYS A 154 5.92 -21.16 -17.31
C LYS A 154 5.16 -20.60 -16.10
N VAL A 155 5.57 -20.99 -14.90
CA VAL A 155 4.96 -20.50 -13.66
C VAL A 155 5.31 -19.01 -13.45
N PRO A 156 4.34 -18.16 -13.06
CA PRO A 156 4.62 -16.76 -12.80
C PRO A 156 5.50 -16.60 -11.56
N ASN A 157 6.38 -15.59 -11.57
CA ASN A 157 7.29 -15.28 -10.46
C ASN A 157 6.56 -14.91 -9.16
N THR A 158 5.27 -14.60 -9.23
CA THR A 158 4.41 -14.30 -8.08
C THR A 158 3.98 -15.55 -7.30
N ARG A 159 4.05 -16.73 -7.92
CA ARG A 159 3.59 -18.00 -7.31
C ARG A 159 4.27 -18.32 -5.98
N ASN A 160 5.53 -17.92 -5.81
CA ASN A 160 6.33 -18.22 -4.62
C ASN A 160 6.49 -17.02 -3.68
N ILE A 161 5.65 -15.98 -3.81
CA ILE A 161 5.65 -14.85 -2.88
C ILE A 161 4.81 -15.23 -1.65
N ILE A 162 5.43 -15.19 -0.47
CA ILE A 162 4.73 -15.40 0.80
C ILE A 162 3.89 -14.13 1.06
N VAL A 163 2.56 -14.30 1.16
CA VAL A 163 1.60 -13.20 1.27
C VAL A 163 1.57 -12.59 2.68
N SER A 164 1.67 -13.42 3.72
CA SER A 164 1.66 -12.98 5.12
C SER A 164 2.98 -13.36 5.80
N THR A 165 3.56 -12.42 6.55
CA THR A 165 4.71 -12.68 7.43
C THR A 165 4.29 -13.27 8.77
N CYS A 166 2.99 -13.27 9.08
CA CYS A 166 2.45 -13.85 10.30
C CYS A 166 2.57 -15.39 10.27
N PRO A 167 2.82 -16.04 11.42
CA PRO A 167 2.76 -17.49 11.50
C PRO A 167 1.36 -17.99 11.12
N HIS A 168 1.27 -19.22 10.63
CA HIS A 168 0.00 -19.82 10.20
C HIS A 168 -0.97 -20.02 11.36
N VAL A 169 -0.45 -20.28 12.57
CA VAL A 169 -1.20 -20.38 13.82
C VAL A 169 -0.45 -19.57 14.87
N GLU A 170 -1.15 -18.67 15.56
CA GLU A 170 -0.63 -17.98 16.73
C GLU A 170 -0.72 -18.93 17.94
N SER A 171 0.41 -19.25 18.55
CA SER A 171 0.43 -20.05 19.78
C SER A 171 -0.08 -19.20 20.95
N PRO A 172 -1.06 -19.68 21.74
CA PRO A 172 -1.55 -18.95 22.90
C PRO A 172 -0.45 -18.78 23.96
N HIS A 173 -0.54 -17.73 24.78
CA HIS A 173 0.34 -17.55 25.92
C HIS A 173 0.04 -18.59 27.00
N GLU A 174 1.04 -19.10 27.71
CA GLU A 174 0.89 -20.16 28.71
C GLU A 174 -0.08 -19.76 29.85
N GLY A 175 -0.05 -18.47 30.23
CA GLY A 175 -0.98 -17.85 31.19
C GLY A 175 -2.46 -17.84 30.79
N THR A 176 -2.81 -18.24 29.56
CA THR A 176 -4.22 -18.37 29.12
C THR A 176 -4.82 -19.75 29.38
N SER A 177 -4.00 -20.70 29.84
CA SER A 177 -4.49 -22.02 30.22
C SER A 177 -5.41 -21.94 31.45
N TYR A 178 -6.26 -22.95 31.65
CA TYR A 178 -7.21 -23.00 32.77
C TYR A 178 -6.53 -23.08 34.14
N ASN A 179 -5.33 -23.66 34.20
CA ASN A 179 -4.50 -23.78 35.40
C ASN A 179 -3.06 -23.32 35.12
N PRO A 180 -2.84 -22.00 34.95
CA PRO A 180 -1.53 -21.48 34.62
C PRO A 180 -0.66 -21.43 35.88
N THR A 181 0.66 -21.52 35.70
CA THR A 181 1.60 -21.12 36.75
C THR A 181 1.44 -19.63 37.06
N GLU A 182 1.65 -19.22 38.31
CA GLU A 182 1.48 -17.82 38.71
C GLU A 182 2.33 -16.86 37.89
N GLU A 183 3.58 -17.23 37.59
CA GLU A 183 4.50 -16.45 36.76
C GLU A 183 3.92 -16.21 35.35
N ALA A 184 3.54 -17.27 34.65
CA ALA A 184 2.94 -17.16 33.32
C ALA A 184 1.63 -16.36 33.29
N HIS A 185 0.84 -16.37 34.37
CA HIS A 185 -0.35 -15.54 34.47
C HIS A 185 0.00 -14.06 34.70
N GLN A 186 0.97 -13.76 35.58
CA GLN A 186 1.46 -12.40 35.79
C GLN A 186 2.08 -11.82 34.52
N ASP A 187 2.88 -12.61 33.79
CA ASP A 187 3.47 -12.20 32.51
C ASP A 187 2.41 -11.82 31.48
N LEU A 188 1.31 -12.57 31.43
CA LEU A 188 0.17 -12.25 30.58
C LEU A 188 -0.45 -10.91 30.96
N LEU A 189 -0.64 -10.66 32.26
CA LEU A 189 -1.20 -9.39 32.75
C LEU A 189 -0.26 -8.21 32.46
N ILE A 190 1.04 -8.39 32.63
CA ILE A 190 2.06 -7.38 32.32
C ILE A 190 2.01 -7.04 30.83
N LYS A 191 1.99 -8.06 29.96
CA LYS A 191 1.89 -7.85 28.51
C LYS A 191 0.61 -7.10 28.13
N ALA A 192 -0.53 -7.48 28.69
CA ALA A 192 -1.80 -6.79 28.46
C ALA A 192 -1.74 -5.32 28.94
N TYR A 193 -1.11 -5.07 30.09
CA TYR A 193 -0.89 -3.73 30.63
C TYR A 193 -0.02 -2.87 29.71
N GLU A 194 1.09 -3.40 29.18
CA GLU A 194 1.97 -2.69 28.26
C GLU A 194 1.26 -2.29 26.95
N GLU A 195 0.47 -3.21 26.38
CA GLU A 195 -0.33 -2.94 25.19
C GLU A 195 -1.36 -1.83 25.45
N GLU A 196 -2.05 -1.84 26.58
CA GLU A 196 -2.98 -0.76 26.93
C GLU A 196 -2.27 0.56 27.23
N LYS A 197 -1.13 0.54 27.91
CA LYS A 197 -0.31 1.72 28.17
C LYS A 197 0.11 2.39 26.86
N THR A 198 0.62 1.64 25.90
CA THR A 198 1.02 2.19 24.59
C THR A 198 -0.17 2.77 23.81
N LYS A 199 -1.36 2.15 23.88
CA LYS A 199 -2.59 2.70 23.29
C LYS A 199 -3.01 4.00 23.98
N LEU A 200 -2.95 4.06 25.31
CA LEU A 200 -3.27 5.26 26.08
C LEU A 200 -2.30 6.40 25.76
N GLU A 201 -1.00 6.14 25.71
CA GLU A 201 0.02 7.11 25.34
C GLU A 201 -0.22 7.65 23.92
N ALA A 202 -0.51 6.76 22.96
CA ALA A 202 -0.85 7.17 21.58
C ALA A 202 -2.12 8.02 21.52
N ASN A 203 -3.15 7.68 22.29
CA ASN A 203 -4.38 8.46 22.38
C ASN A 203 -4.14 9.84 23.01
N VAL A 204 -3.38 9.90 24.11
CA VAL A 204 -3.01 11.16 24.76
C VAL A 204 -2.17 12.02 23.82
N TRP A 205 -1.21 11.43 23.12
CA TRP A 205 -0.42 12.11 22.11
C TRP A 205 -1.30 12.68 20.99
N ALA A 206 -2.24 11.89 20.46
CA ALA A 206 -3.19 12.35 19.44
C ALA A 206 -4.09 13.48 19.96
N GLN A 207 -4.61 13.37 21.19
CA GLN A 207 -5.40 14.44 21.80
C GLN A 207 -4.59 15.71 22.01
N ASN A 208 -3.34 15.58 22.47
CA ASN A 208 -2.46 16.73 22.66
C ASN A 208 -2.07 17.36 21.33
N ALA A 209 -1.90 16.56 20.27
CA ALA A 209 -1.68 17.06 18.91
C ALA A 209 -2.92 17.77 18.32
N MET A 210 -4.13 17.42 18.76
CA MET A 210 -5.38 18.08 18.37
C MET A 210 -5.65 19.38 19.14
N LYS A 211 -5.08 19.55 20.34
CA LYS A 211 -5.25 20.76 21.12
C LYS A 211 -4.47 21.90 20.47
N VAL A 212 -5.14 23.01 20.18
CA VAL A 212 -4.49 24.26 19.78
C VAL A 212 -3.59 24.71 20.94
N PRO A 213 -2.32 25.08 20.69
CA PRO A 213 -1.42 25.53 21.74
C PRO A 213 -2.00 26.79 22.40
N LYS A 214 -1.93 26.85 23.73
CA LYS A 214 -2.56 27.92 24.54
C LYS A 214 -2.04 29.34 24.20
N SER A 215 -0.89 29.43 23.54
CA SER A 215 -0.27 30.68 23.08
C SER A 215 -0.85 31.21 21.77
N GLU A 216 -1.53 30.37 20.98
CA GLU A 216 -2.15 30.80 19.73
C GLU A 216 -3.61 31.16 20.01
N PRO A 217 -4.10 32.35 19.58
CA PRO A 217 -5.51 32.64 19.68
C PRO A 217 -6.27 31.61 18.84
N MET A 218 -7.31 31.00 19.43
CA MET A 218 -8.30 30.24 18.66
C MET A 218 -8.72 31.11 17.47
N ALA A 219 -8.89 30.54 16.28
CA ALA A 219 -9.16 31.30 15.05
C ALA A 219 -10.42 32.19 15.17
N THR A 220 -10.22 33.42 15.65
CA THR A 220 -11.23 34.46 15.78
C THR A 220 -11.54 35.02 14.39
N GLU A 221 -12.72 35.62 14.23
CA GLU A 221 -13.13 36.25 12.97
C GLU A 221 -12.10 37.27 12.48
N GLU A 222 -11.43 38.00 13.38
CA GLU A 222 -10.35 38.94 13.06
C GLU A 222 -9.13 38.26 12.44
N SER A 223 -8.73 37.08 12.92
CA SER A 223 -7.61 36.32 12.35
C SER A 223 -7.97 35.82 10.95
N ARG A 224 -9.21 35.35 10.78
CA ARG A 224 -9.73 34.93 9.47
C ARG A 224 -9.82 36.09 8.48
N LEU A 225 -10.26 37.26 8.94
CA LEU A 225 -10.34 38.47 8.15
C LEU A 225 -8.92 38.95 7.79
N LYS A 226 -7.97 38.88 8.72
CA LYS A 226 -6.54 39.16 8.46
C LYS A 226 -5.95 38.22 7.42
N GLU A 227 -6.26 36.92 7.46
CA GLU A 227 -5.86 35.95 6.43
C GLU A 227 -6.48 36.27 5.06
N MET A 228 -7.75 36.69 5.02
CA MET A 228 -8.43 37.09 3.77
C MET A 228 -7.89 38.41 3.21
N MET A 229 -7.44 39.32 4.07
CA MET A 229 -6.80 40.58 3.67
C MET A 229 -5.32 40.39 3.30
N GLN A 230 -4.68 39.32 3.79
CA GLN A 230 -3.27 39.06 3.52
C GLN A 230 -3.08 38.67 2.05
N GLY A 231 -2.34 39.51 1.31
CA GLY A 231 -2.20 39.41 -0.15
C GLY A 231 -3.17 40.29 -0.94
N LEU A 232 -4.06 41.04 -0.28
CA LEU A 232 -4.84 42.12 -0.89
C LEU A 232 -4.17 43.50 -0.71
N VAL A 233 -3.46 43.70 0.40
CA VAL A 233 -2.65 44.90 0.67
C VAL A 233 -1.17 44.52 0.59
N ASP A 234 -0.46 45.01 -0.43
CA ASP A 234 0.99 44.90 -0.50
C ASP A 234 1.60 45.92 0.48
N GLU A 235 2.26 45.46 1.55
CA GLU A 235 2.95 46.31 2.55
C GLU A 235 4.12 47.13 1.95
N SER A 236 4.32 47.13 0.62
CA SER A 236 5.34 47.95 -0.07
C SER A 236 4.88 49.36 -0.42
N ASP A 237 3.59 49.70 -0.28
CA ASP A 237 3.07 51.03 -0.64
C ASP A 237 2.83 51.94 0.59
N ALA A 238 3.38 51.57 1.75
CA ALA A 238 3.27 52.33 2.99
C ALA A 238 4.49 53.22 3.29
N ASP A 239 5.23 53.67 2.26
CA ASP A 239 6.19 54.77 2.40
C ASP A 239 6.07 55.74 1.20
N GLY A 240 5.31 56.83 1.38
CA GLY A 240 5.12 57.85 0.37
C GLY A 240 3.81 58.61 0.51
N GLY A 241 3.78 59.63 1.38
CA GLY A 241 2.58 60.40 1.68
C GLY A 241 2.08 61.35 0.57
N GLY A 242 0.97 62.03 0.88
CA GLY A 242 0.52 63.24 0.19
C GLY A 242 -0.89 63.18 -0.40
N VAL A 243 -1.84 63.84 0.27
CA VAL A 243 -3.19 64.18 -0.24
C VAL A 243 -3.11 65.10 -1.46
N SER A 244 -3.91 64.85 -2.51
CA SER A 244 -4.60 65.90 -3.28
C SER A 244 -5.66 65.36 -4.27
N SER A 245 -6.78 66.07 -4.31
CA SER A 245 -7.98 66.08 -5.17
C SER A 245 -7.91 65.69 -6.65
N ASP A 246 -9.07 65.16 -7.11
CA ASP A 246 -9.75 65.20 -8.43
C ASP A 246 -8.95 65.45 -9.73
N ASP A 247 -9.03 64.51 -10.68
CA ASP A 247 -9.78 64.64 -11.95
C ASP A 247 -9.61 63.39 -12.86
N GLU A 248 -10.65 63.09 -13.64
CA GLU A 248 -10.81 61.94 -14.55
C GLU A 248 -9.85 61.97 -15.78
N ALA A 249 -9.15 60.86 -16.06
CA ALA A 249 -8.72 60.48 -17.41
C ALA A 249 -8.24 59.03 -17.52
N SER A 250 -8.81 58.30 -18.48
CA SER A 250 -8.48 56.94 -18.89
C SER A 250 -7.02 56.73 -19.32
N VAL A 251 -6.31 55.76 -18.74
CA VAL A 251 -5.20 55.02 -19.39
C VAL A 251 -5.14 53.59 -18.85
N GLU A 252 -5.13 52.61 -19.77
CA GLU A 252 -4.93 51.18 -19.49
C GLU A 252 -3.58 50.92 -18.81
N GLU A 253 -3.56 50.54 -17.53
CA GLU A 253 -2.33 50.11 -16.87
C GLU A 253 -2.20 48.58 -16.85
N LYS A 254 -1.29 48.08 -17.69
CA LYS A 254 -0.90 46.66 -17.72
C LYS A 254 -0.29 46.26 -16.38
N VAL A 255 -1.00 45.45 -15.63
CA VAL A 255 -0.51 44.78 -14.41
C VAL A 255 0.71 43.91 -14.76
N GLN A 256 1.91 44.43 -14.50
CA GLN A 256 3.14 43.64 -14.57
C GLN A 256 3.18 42.69 -13.37
N LYS A 257 2.85 41.43 -13.61
CA LYS A 257 3.01 40.35 -12.62
C LYS A 257 4.48 40.28 -12.18
N ARG A 258 4.78 40.74 -10.96
CA ARG A 258 6.08 40.54 -10.32
C ARG A 258 6.29 39.02 -10.14
N LYS A 259 7.33 38.49 -10.77
CA LYS A 259 7.68 37.07 -10.68
C LYS A 259 8.20 36.79 -9.27
N ALA A 260 7.51 35.95 -8.52
CA ALA A 260 8.00 35.42 -7.25
C ALA A 260 9.40 34.83 -7.44
N VAL A 261 10.39 35.35 -6.72
CA VAL A 261 11.74 34.80 -6.71
C VAL A 261 11.68 33.48 -5.94
N CYS A 262 11.41 32.39 -6.66
CA CYS A 262 11.56 31.05 -6.12
C CYS A 262 13.05 30.85 -5.80
N GLU A 263 13.37 30.66 -4.52
CA GLU A 263 14.71 30.26 -4.11
C GLU A 263 15.18 29.08 -4.98
N LYS A 264 16.32 29.27 -5.66
CA LYS A 264 16.83 28.28 -6.60
C LYS A 264 17.05 26.96 -5.86
N ARG A 265 16.42 25.89 -6.36
CA ARG A 265 16.55 24.55 -5.76
C ARG A 265 18.02 24.17 -5.60
N LYS A 266 18.39 23.78 -4.37
CA LYS A 266 19.75 23.29 -4.06
C LYS A 266 20.18 22.18 -5.01
N THR A 267 21.37 22.33 -5.58
CA THR A 267 21.98 21.37 -6.50
C THR A 267 22.27 20.04 -5.78
N VAL A 268 22.44 18.96 -6.55
CA VAL A 268 22.76 17.63 -6.00
C VAL A 268 24.05 17.65 -5.18
N ALA A 269 25.06 18.43 -5.61
CA ALA A 269 26.31 18.62 -4.89
C ALA A 269 26.12 19.26 -3.52
N GLN A 270 25.31 20.33 -3.43
CA GLN A 270 24.99 20.99 -2.15
C GLN A 270 24.24 20.05 -1.19
N ARG A 271 23.34 19.21 -1.71
CA ARG A 271 22.63 18.20 -0.90
C ARG A 271 23.58 17.12 -0.37
N LYS A 272 24.50 16.63 -1.21
CA LYS A 272 25.54 15.66 -0.80
C LYS A 272 26.46 16.25 0.26
N ARG A 273 26.90 17.51 0.11
CA ARG A 273 27.73 18.20 1.11
C ARG A 273 27.03 18.32 2.47
N LYS A 274 25.75 18.75 2.48
CA LYS A 274 24.95 18.83 3.72
C LYS A 274 24.76 17.46 4.39
N LEU A 275 24.54 16.41 3.59
CA LEU A 275 24.41 15.04 4.10
C LEU A 275 25.71 14.53 4.72
N ASN A 276 26.85 14.81 4.09
CA ASN A 276 28.16 14.44 4.63
C ASN A 276 28.49 15.18 5.93
N LEU A 277 28.18 16.49 6.00
CA LEU A 277 28.33 17.27 7.24
C LEU A 277 27.47 16.68 8.38
N LYS A 278 26.19 16.39 8.12
CA LYS A 278 25.31 15.77 9.12
C LYS A 278 25.82 14.41 9.59
N LYS A 279 26.35 13.58 8.68
CA LYS A 279 26.96 12.30 9.04
C LYS A 279 28.24 12.48 9.88
N ALA A 280 29.06 13.48 9.57
CA ALA A 280 30.26 13.78 10.33
C ALA A 280 29.92 14.26 11.76
N GLU A 281 28.89 15.10 11.91
CA GLU A 281 28.37 15.51 13.22
C GLU A 281 27.85 14.32 14.03
N GLN A 282 27.08 13.42 13.41
CA GLN A 282 26.60 12.20 14.06
C GLN A 282 27.75 11.31 14.54
N ARG A 283 28.81 11.16 13.74
CA ARG A 283 30.02 10.42 14.13
C ARG A 283 30.72 11.08 15.32
N LYS A 284 30.89 12.40 15.31
CA LYS A 284 31.48 13.15 16.44
C LYS A 284 30.66 13.01 17.71
N CYS A 285 29.32 13.11 17.60
CA CYS A 285 28.42 12.91 18.75
C CYS A 285 28.50 11.47 19.28
N PHE A 286 28.57 10.47 18.41
CA PHE A 286 28.73 9.07 18.81
C PHE A 286 30.06 8.84 19.54
N GLU A 287 31.16 9.37 19.01
CA GLU A 287 32.49 9.26 19.63
C GLU A 287 32.53 9.93 21.00
N LYS A 288 31.93 11.13 21.15
CA LYS A 288 31.80 11.79 22.45
C LYS A 288 31.02 10.93 23.46
N LYS A 289 29.89 10.35 23.04
CA LYS A 289 29.12 9.44 23.90
C LYS A 289 29.93 8.20 24.30
N LYS A 290 30.69 7.63 23.36
CA LYS A 290 31.58 6.49 23.65
C LYS A 290 32.64 6.86 24.69
N ARG A 291 33.29 8.02 24.54
CA ARG A 291 34.27 8.51 25.54
C ARG A 291 33.63 8.75 26.90
N MET A 292 32.42 9.31 26.96
CA MET A 292 31.69 9.48 28.22
C MET A 292 31.40 8.14 28.89
N TYR A 293 30.97 7.14 28.11
CA TYR A 293 30.73 5.79 28.60
C TYR A 293 32.01 5.09 29.08
N GLU A 294 33.11 5.22 28.33
CA GLU A 294 34.44 4.73 28.75
C GLU A 294 34.88 5.40 30.06
N ASN A 295 34.67 6.71 30.19
CA ASN A 295 34.96 7.45 31.43
C ASN A 295 34.06 7.00 32.59
N GLU A 296 32.78 6.72 32.35
CA GLU A 296 31.86 6.17 33.35
C GLU A 296 32.30 4.78 33.81
N ILE A 297 32.72 3.91 32.88
CA ILE A 297 33.30 2.60 33.21
C ILE A 297 34.55 2.78 34.06
N HIS A 298 35.48 3.65 33.66
CA HIS A 298 36.71 3.90 34.41
C HIS A 298 36.45 4.46 35.82
N ARG A 299 35.39 5.27 35.99
CA ARG A 299 34.96 5.76 37.31
C ARG A 299 34.36 4.68 38.21
N LEU A 300 33.73 3.66 37.63
CA LEU A 300 33.09 2.56 38.35
C LEU A 300 34.03 1.37 38.61
N SER A 301 35.19 1.32 37.94
CA SER A 301 36.18 0.24 38.03
C SER A 301 37.31 0.51 39.04
N PHE A 302 37.29 1.65 39.74
CA PHE A 302 38.15 2.00 40.87
C PHE A 302 37.29 2.17 42.12
#